data_AF-A0ABD4A6Q2-F1
#
_entry.id   AF-A0ABD4A6Q2-F1
#
_cell.length_a   1.000
_cell.length_b   1.000
_cell.length_c   1.000
_cell.angle_alpha   90.00
_cell.angle_beta   90.00
_cell.angle_gamma   90.00
#
_symmetry.space_group_name_H-M   'P 1'
#
loop_
_entity.id
_entity.type
_entity.pdbx_description
1 polymer ?
#
loop_
_entity_poly.entity_id
_entity_poly.type
_entity_poly.pdbx_seq_one_letter_code
_entity_poly.pdbx_strand_id
1 'polypeptide(L)' 'MDMLKGMNMALNYIEENLDNHIDLKEVAKRAYCSEYHFKRLFSLLSGITLSEYIRRRRLTVAAWN' A
#
# COMPACT_ATOMS: atom_id res chain seq x y z
N MET A 1 -15.32 -11.11 -7.52
CA MET A 1 -14.51 -10.15 -6.74
C MET A 1 -13.17 -10.81 -6.48
N ASP A 2 -12.11 -10.39 -7.15
CA ASP A 2 -10.78 -10.98 -6.97
C ASP A 2 -10.00 -10.14 -5.95
N MET A 3 -9.82 -10.71 -4.75
CA MET A 3 -9.13 -10.05 -3.64
C MET A 3 -7.68 -9.73 -3.97
N LEU A 4 -6.99 -10.64 -4.67
CA LEU A 4 -5.60 -10.44 -5.08
C LEU A 4 -5.49 -9.27 -6.06
N LYS A 5 -6.43 -9.18 -7.01
CA LYS A 5 -6.51 -8.05 -7.94
C LYS A 5 -6.72 -6.72 -7.20
N GLY A 6 -7.62 -6.68 -6.21
CA GLY A 6 -7.86 -5.48 -5.40
C GLY A 6 -6.63 -5.06 -4.59
N MET A 7 -5.91 -6.02 -4.00
CA MET A 7 -4.65 -5.75 -3.31
C MET A 7 -3.58 -5.17 -4.24
N ASN A 8 -3.42 -5.73 -5.45
CA ASN A 8 -2.46 -5.23 -6.43
C ASN A 8 -2.82 -3.81 -6.89
N MET A 9 -4.11 -3.50 -7.10
CA MET A 9 -4.54 -2.13 -7.43
C MET A 9 -4.23 -1.13 -6.31
N ALA A 10 -4.42 -1.54 -5.06
CA ALA A 10 -4.10 -0.72 -3.90
C ALA A 10 -2.59 -0.48 -3.77
N LEU A 11 -1.76 -1.50 -4.02
CA LEU A 11 -0.31 -1.36 -4.04
C LEU A 11 0.19 -0.47 -5.18
N ASN A 12 -0.36 -0.61 -6.38
CA ASN A 12 -0.01 0.26 -7.51
C ASN A 12 -0.29 1.73 -7.18
N TYR A 13 -1.44 2.03 -6.58
CA TYR A 13 -1.75 3.39 -6.13
C TYR A 13 -0.71 3.92 -5.13
N ILE A 14 -0.27 3.08 -4.18
CA ILE A 14 0.78 3.46 -3.23
C ILE A 14 2.10 3.77 -3.94
N GLU A 15 2.52 2.91 -4.87
CA GLU A 15 3.77 3.09 -5.63
C GLU A 15 3.75 4.35 -6.50
N GLU A 16 2.63 4.64 -7.16
CA GLU A 16 2.43 5.85 -7.98
C GLU A 16 2.41 7.15 -7.16
N ASN A 17 2.19 7.07 -5.84
CA ASN A 17 2.06 8.22 -4.94
C ASN A 17 3.17 8.28 -3.88
N LEU A 18 4.30 7.60 -4.06
CA LEU A 18 5.39 7.59 -3.08
C LEU A 18 5.91 9.00 -2.76
N ASP A 19 5.97 9.90 -3.74
CA ASP A 19 6.44 11.28 -3.55
C ASP A 19 5.34 12.25 -3.08
N ASN A 20 4.10 11.76 -2.96
CA ASN A 20 2.92 12.57 -2.65
C ASN A 20 2.22 12.08 -1.37
N HIS A 21 1.12 12.74 -1.03
CA HIS A 21 0.22 12.24 0.00
C HIS A 21 -0.49 10.96 -0.47
N ILE A 22 -0.48 9.93 0.36
CA ILE A 22 -1.15 8.64 0.10
C ILE A 22 -2.45 8.61 0.91
N ASP A 23 -3.60 8.64 0.23
CA ASP A 23 -4.90 8.51 0.89
C ASP A 23 -5.21 7.04 1.18
N LEU A 24 -5.15 6.67 2.46
CA LEU A 24 -5.41 5.29 2.89
C LEU A 24 -6.87 4.87 2.69
N LYS A 25 -7.82 5.81 2.60
CA LYS A 25 -9.22 5.49 2.27
C LYS A 25 -9.32 5.02 0.83
N GLU A 26 -8.59 5.66 -0.09
CA GLU A 26 -8.56 5.27 -1.50
C GLU A 26 -7.86 3.91 -1.68
N VAL A 27 -6.76 3.67 -0.96
CA VAL A 27 -6.10 2.35 -0.88
C VAL A 27 -7.09 1.26 -0.47
N ALA A 28 -7.80 1.47 0.64
CA ALA A 28 -8.75 0.52 1.19
C ALA A 28 -9.95 0.28 0.24
N LYS A 29 -10.45 1.35 -0.40
CA LYS A 29 -11.52 1.29 -1.40
C LYS A 29 -11.13 0.43 -2.59
N ARG A 30 -9.90 0.56 -3.11
CA ARG A 30 -9.37 -0.26 -4.22
C ARG A 30 -9.24 -1.74 -3.86
N ALA A 31 -8.93 -2.02 -2.60
CA ALA A 31 -8.89 -3.38 -2.06
C ALA A 31 -10.25 -3.90 -1.57
N TYR A 32 -11.32 -3.12 -1.72
CA TYR A 32 -12.67 -3.42 -1.26
C TYR A 32 -12.75 -3.83 0.23
N CYS A 33 -11.99 -3.14 1.07
CA CYS A 33 -11.99 -3.39 2.51
C CYS A 33 -11.85 -2.09 3.31
N SER A 34 -11.84 -2.20 4.64
CA SER A 34 -11.54 -1.05 5.51
C SER A 34 -10.04 -0.80 5.57
N GLU A 35 -9.63 0.41 5.93
CA GLU A 35 -8.21 0.72 6.18
C GLU A 35 -7.57 -0.24 7.17
N TYR A 36 -8.31 -0.60 8.23
CA TYR A 36 -7.85 -1.54 9.24
C TYR A 36 -7.60 -2.93 8.63
N HIS A 37 -8.56 -3.46 7.86
CA HIS A 37 -8.39 -4.75 7.19
C HIS A 37 -7.27 -4.73 6.17
N PHE A 38 -7.12 -3.65 5.40
CA PHE A 38 -6.02 -3.51 4.44
C PHE A 38 -4.67 -3.57 5.15
N LYS A 39 -4.46 -2.73 6.18
CA LYS A 39 -3.20 -2.69 6.96
C LYS A 39 -2.89 -4.05 7.58
N ARG A 40 -3.91 -4.72 8.14
CA ARG A 40 -3.77 -6.04 8.77
C ARG A 40 -3.41 -7.11 7.76
N LEU A 41 -4.12 -7.18 6.63
CA LEU A 41 -3.89 -8.18 5.58
C LEU A 41 -2.54 -7.95 4.89
N PHE A 42 -2.19 -6.70 4.58
CA PHE A 42 -0.88 -6.34 4.06
C PHE A 42 0.23 -6.80 5.00
N SER A 43 0.10 -6.54 6.30
CA SER A 43 1.13 -6.94 7.28
C SER A 43 1.24 -8.45 7.43
N LEU A 44 0.10 -9.15 7.39
CA LEU A 44 0.06 -10.61 7.43
C LEU A 44 0.79 -11.23 6.22
N LEU A 45 0.63 -10.65 5.03
CA LEU A 45 1.19 -11.19 3.78
C LEU A 45 2.64 -10.78 3.53
N SER A 46 3.01 -9.54 3.87
CA SER A 46 4.36 -9.00 3.60
C SER A 46 5.35 -9.19 4.76
N GLY A 47 4.86 -9.50 5.96
CA GLY A 47 5.67 -9.58 7.17
C GLY A 47 6.10 -8.23 7.75
N ILE A 48 5.68 -7.10 7.18
CA ILE A 48 5.99 -5.74 7.67
C ILE A 48 4.75 -4.86 7.66
N THR A 49 4.73 -3.79 8.47
CA THR A 49 3.61 -2.85 8.45
C THR A 49 3.57 -2.07 7.13
N LEU A 50 2.37 -1.63 6.74
CA LEU A 50 2.20 -0.78 5.55
C LEU A 50 3.03 0.51 5.64
N SER A 51 3.09 1.13 6.80
CA SER A 51 3.89 2.34 7.03
C SER A 51 5.39 2.07 6.82
N GLU A 52 5.89 0.93 7.30
CA GLU A 52 7.28 0.53 7.10
C GLU A 52 7.59 0.24 5.63
N TYR A 53 6.66 -0.40 4.91
CA TYR A 53 6.76 -0.60 3.47
C TYR A 53 6.91 0.73 2.72
N ILE A 54 5.97 1.67 2.94
CA ILE A 54 5.98 2.99 2.29
C ILE A 54 7.29 3.73 2.60
N ARG A 55 7.74 3.70 3.86
CA ARG A 55 8.99 4.34 4.27
C ARG A 55 10.19 3.76 3.53
N ARG A 56 10.31 2.43 3.44
CA ARG A 56 11.39 1.76 2.71
C ARG A 56 11.36 2.13 1.23
N ARG A 57 10.18 2.07 0.59
CA ARG A 57 10.02 2.41 -0.82
C ARG A 57 10.45 3.84 -1.11
N ARG A 58 10.05 4.82 -0.29
CA ARG A 58 10.50 6.22 -0.41
C ARG A 58 12.03 6.36 -0.32
N LEU A 59 12.66 5.72 0.67
CA LEU A 59 14.12 5.73 0.81
C LEU A 59 14.82 5.10 -0.39
N THR A 60 14.27 3.99 -0.88
CA THR A 60 14.80 3.27 -2.04
C THR A 60 14.70 4.11 -3.32
N VAL A 61 13.56 4.76 -3.58
CA VAL A 61 13.39 5.67 -4.73
C VAL A 61 14.33 6.87 -4.60
N ALA A 62 14.41 7.48 -3.41
CA ALA A 62 15.31 8.61 -3.17
C ALA A 62 16.81 8.27 -3.32
N ALA A 63 17.20 7.01 -3.12
CA ALA A 63 18.59 6.57 -3.32
C ALA A 63 18.95 6.35 -4.80
N TRP A 64 17.96 6.22 -5.68
CA TRP A 64 18.14 6.05 -7.13
C TRP A 64 17.79 7.29 -7.96
N ASN A 65 17.26 8.33 -7.33
CA ASN A 65 17.12 9.67 -7.89
C ASN A 65 18.39 10.49 -7.64
#